data_AF-I0Z0W9-F1
#
_entry.id   AF-I0Z0W9-F1
#
_cell.length_a   1.000
_cell.length_b   1.000
_cell.length_c   1.000
_cell.angle_alpha   90.00
_cell.angle_beta   90.00
_cell.angle_gamma   90.00
#
_symmetry.space_group_name_H-M   'P 1'
#
loop_
_entity.id
_entity.type
_entity.pdbx_description
1 polymer ?
#
loop_
_entity_poly.entity_id
_entity_poly.type
_entity_poly.pdbx_seq_one_letter_code
_entity_poly.pdbx_strand_id
1 'polypeptide(L)' 'MFLCPITQEVMKDPVMAGDGYTYERLAIESWLVNHATSPITNSKLPHKHLIANHSLRSAIMEWQHKHGTQT' A
#
# COMPACT_ATOMS: atom_id res chain seq x y z
N MET A 1 9.58 5.99 1.22
CA MET A 1 8.82 5.73 -0.01
C MET A 1 7.35 5.70 0.36
N PHE A 2 6.62 6.78 0.11
CA PHE A 2 5.19 6.89 0.42
C PHE A 2 4.29 6.52 -0.76
N LEU A 3 4.90 6.21 -1.91
CA LEU A 3 4.20 5.86 -3.14
C LEU A 3 3.78 4.39 -3.10
N CYS A 4 2.53 4.14 -3.48
CA CYS A 4 2.01 2.81 -3.73
C CYS A 4 2.71 2.22 -4.96
N PRO A 5 3.25 0.99 -4.89
CA PRO A 5 3.88 0.31 -6.03
C PRO A 5 2.94 0.09 -7.22
N ILE A 6 1.63 -0.02 -6.98
CA ILE A 6 0.62 -0.24 -8.04
C ILE A 6 0.21 1.08 -8.69
N THR A 7 -0.23 2.06 -7.89
CA THR A 7 -0.79 3.32 -8.43
C THR A 7 0.27 4.36 -8.74
N GLN A 8 1.48 4.22 -8.19
CA GLN A 8 2.56 5.22 -8.24
C GLN A 8 2.17 6.57 -7.61
N GLU A 9 1.14 6.57 -6.74
CA GLU A 9 0.66 7.75 -5.99
C GLU A 9 0.89 7.59 -4.49
N VAL A 10 0.86 8.71 -3.75
CA VAL A 10 0.99 8.70 -2.28
C VAL A 10 -0.17 7.93 -1.66
N MET A 11 0.16 6.94 -0.83
CA MET A 11 -0.83 6.11 -0.14
C MET A 11 -1.64 6.93 0.87
N LYS A 12 -2.97 6.79 0.81
CA LYS A 12 -3.92 7.35 1.78
C LYS A 12 -4.26 6.31 2.86
N ASP A 13 -4.39 5.05 2.46
CA ASP A 13 -4.66 3.93 3.36
C ASP A 13 -3.65 2.79 3.12
N PRO A 14 -2.41 2.93 3.66
CA PRO A 14 -1.36 1.94 3.44
C PRO A 14 -1.66 0.62 4.17
N VAL A 15 -1.63 -0.48 3.42
CA VAL A 15 -1.79 -1.85 3.93
C VAL A 15 -0.67 -2.76 3.45
N MET A 16 -0.21 -3.64 4.34
CA MET A 16 0.82 -4.63 4.06
C MET A 16 0.18 -5.95 3.58
N ALA A 17 0.71 -6.52 2.50
CA ALA A 17 0.33 -7.85 2.01
C ALA A 17 1.28 -8.94 2.54
N GLY A 18 0.98 -10.21 2.27
CA GLY A 18 1.76 -11.35 2.77
C GLY A 18 3.21 -11.47 2.27
N ASP A 19 3.61 -10.64 1.31
CA ASP A 19 4.99 -10.49 0.83
C ASP A 19 5.80 -9.44 1.62
N GLY A 20 5.16 -8.75 2.58
CA GLY A 20 5.78 -7.71 3.40
C GLY A 20 5.82 -6.32 2.74
N TYR A 21 5.35 -6.18 1.50
CA TYR A 21 5.26 -4.89 0.84
C TYR A 21 3.96 -4.17 1.22
N THR A 22 4.01 -2.83 1.18
CA THR A 22 2.88 -1.96 1.52
C THR A 22 2.32 -1.30 0.26
N TYR A 23 0.99 -1.26 0.15
CA TYR A 23 0.25 -0.76 -1.00
C TYR A 23 -0.90 0.14 -0.54
N GLU A 24 -1.46 0.92 -1.46
CA GLU A 24 -2.77 1.54 -1.26
C GLU A 24 -3.85 0.44 -1.19
N ARG A 25 -4.72 0.51 -0.16
CA ARG A 25 -5.72 -0.53 0.12
C ARG A 25 -6.53 -0.91 -1.10
N LEU A 26 -7.20 0.06 -1.73
CA LEU A 26 -8.10 -0.22 -2.85
C LEU A 26 -7.36 -0.83 -4.04
N ALA A 27 -6.11 -0.44 -4.25
CA ALA A 27 -5.30 -0.94 -5.36
C ALA A 27 -4.92 -2.42 -5.15
N ILE A 28 -4.46 -2.79 -3.96
CA ILE A 28 -4.11 -4.19 -3.68
C ILE A 28 -5.35 -5.07 -3.53
N GLU A 29 -6.46 -4.56 -2.98
CA GLU A 29 -7.74 -5.29 -2.94
C GLU A 29 -8.23 -5.62 -4.35
N SER A 30 -8.17 -4.64 -5.27
CA SER A 30 -8.52 -4.85 -6.69
C SER A 30 -7.62 -5.89 -7.37
N TRP A 31 -6.30 -5.81 -7.14
CA TRP A 31 -5.35 -6.80 -7.67
C TRP A 31 -5.67 -8.23 -7.22
N LEU A 32 -5.95 -8.40 -5.92
CA LEU A 32 -6.21 -9.70 -5.29
C LEU A 32 -7.54 -10.36 -5.71
N VAL A 33 -8.43 -9.64 -6.41
CA VAL A 33 -9.63 -10.23 -7.02
C VAL A 33 -9.25 -11.32 -8.02
N ASN A 34 -8.28 -11.03 -8.90
CA ASN A 34 -7.89 -11.92 -10.00
C ASN A 34 -6.50 -12.54 -9.83
N HIS A 35 -5.73 -12.11 -8.83
CA HIS A 35 -4.35 -12.56 -8.63
C HIS A 35 -4.14 -13.12 -7.22
N ALA A 36 -3.13 -13.97 -7.07
CA ALA A 36 -2.62 -14.46 -5.80
C ALA A 36 -1.10 -14.28 -5.71
N THR A 37 -0.57 -13.28 -6.42
CA THR A 37 0.86 -12.97 -6.54
C THR A 37 1.16 -11.56 -6.06
N SER A 38 2.41 -11.30 -5.70
CA SER A 38 2.92 -9.97 -5.39
C SER A 38 2.91 -9.10 -6.64
N PRO A 39 2.35 -7.88 -6.59
CA PRO A 39 2.49 -6.90 -7.66
C PRO A 39 3.95 -6.51 -7.98
N ILE A 40 4.87 -6.67 -7.03
CA ILE A 40 6.28 -6.28 -7.20
C ILE A 40 7.12 -7.43 -7.74
N THR A 41 7.02 -8.61 -7.11
CA THR A 41 7.93 -9.73 -7.41
C THR A 41 7.30 -10.78 -8.32
N ASN A 42 6.01 -10.65 -8.62
CA ASN A 42 5.19 -11.63 -9.32
C ASN A 42 5.18 -13.03 -8.67
N SER A 43 5.73 -13.16 -7.46
CA SER A 43 5.77 -14.42 -6.71
C SER A 43 4.45 -14.65 -5.98
N LYS A 44 4.06 -15.92 -5.78
CA LYS A 44 2.84 -16.26 -5.05
C LYS A 44 2.87 -15.70 -3.63
N LEU A 45 1.79 -15.03 -3.22
CA LEU A 45 1.64 -14.55 -1.85
C LEU A 45 1.40 -15.73 -0.90
N PRO A 46 2.01 -15.74 0.30
CA PRO A 46 1.70 -16.73 1.34
C PRO A 46 0.23 -16.74 1.73
N HIS A 47 -0.41 -15.55 1.74
CA HIS A 47 -1.83 -15.36 2.01
C HIS A 47 -2.33 -14.05 1.37
N LYS A 48 -3.66 -13.92 1.24
CA LYS A 48 -4.32 -12.71 0.73
C LYS A 48 -4.75 -11.71 1.82
N HIS A 49 -4.47 -12.00 3.10
CA HIS A 49 -4.79 -11.07 4.19
C HIS A 49 -3.97 -9.77 4.08
N LEU A 50 -4.62 -8.65 4.39
CA LEU A 50 -4.04 -7.32 4.40
C LEU A 50 -4.01 -6.78 5.83
N ILE A 51 -2.87 -6.24 6.24
CA ILE A 51 -2.66 -5.67 7.58
C ILE A 51 -2.50 -4.16 7.45
N ALA A 52 -3.28 -3.37 8.19
CA ALA A 52 -3.15 -1.92 8.17
C ALA A 52 -1.77 -1.46 8.68
N ASN A 53 -1.09 -0.61 7.92
CA ASN A 53 0.20 -0.04 8.31
C ASN A 53 0.00 1.35 8.95
N HIS A 54 -0.47 1.35 10.20
CA HIS A 54 -0.78 2.59 10.93
C HIS A 54 0.43 3.52 11.08
N SER A 55 1.62 2.98 11.34
CA SER A 55 2.85 3.76 11.47
C SER A 55 3.19 4.50 10.17
N LEU A 56 3.09 3.83 9.01
CA LEU A 56 3.31 4.48 7.73
C LEU A 56 2.24 5.52 7.43
N ARG A 57 0.98 5.22 7.75
CA ARG A 57 -0.14 6.17 7.59
C ARG A 57 0.12 7.47 8.38
N SER A 58 0.53 7.36 9.64
CA SER A 58 0.90 8.52 10.46
C SER A 58 2.06 9.30 9.85
N ALA A 59 3.12 8.61 9.41
CA ALA A 59 4.26 9.26 8.77
C ALA A 59 3.90 10.00 7.47
N ILE A 60 2.99 9.44 6.67
CA ILE A 60 2.47 10.11 5.46
C ILE A 60 1.67 11.35 5.82
N MET A 61 0.79 11.28 6.81
CA MET A 61 0.00 12.43 7.28
C MET A 61 0.91 13.57 7.78
N GLU A 62 1.93 13.24 8.57
CA GLU A 62 2.91 14.22 9.03
C GLU A 62 3.68 14.85 7.86
N TRP A 63 4.07 14.03 6.87
CA TRP A 63 4.75 14.53 5.68
C TRP A 63 3.85 15.48 4.87
N GLN A 64 2.59 15.11 4.64
CA GLN A 64 1.61 15.96 3.93
C GLN A 64 1.37 17.27 4.65
N HIS A 65 1.26 17.24 5.98
CA HIS A 65 1.10 18.44 6.80
C HIS A 65 2.29 19.40 6.65
N LYS A 66 3.52 18.87 6.65
CA LYS A 66 4.75 19.67 6.50
C LYS A 66 4.95 20.24 5.10
N HIS A 67 4.42 19.56 4.07
CA HIS A 67 4.67 19.91 2.67
C HIS A 67 3.47 20.58 2.00
N GLY A 68 2.41 20.92 2.74
CA GLY A 68 1.30 21.72 2.24
C GLY A 68 0.58 21.12 1.03
N THR A 69 0.64 19.80 0.83
CA THR A 69 -0.21 19.11 -0.14
C THR A 69 -1.61 19.03 0.45
N GLN A 70 -2.28 20.18 0.42
CA GLN A 70 -3.70 20.35 0.68
C GLN A 70 -4.45 19.68 -0.48
N THR A 71 -5.19 18.62 -0.18
CA THR A 71 -6.39 18.26 -0.95
C THR A 71 -7.59 18.58 -0.10
#